data_AF-A0A672KNS9-F1
#
_entry.id   AF-A0A672KNS9-F1
#
_cell.length_a   1.000
_cell.length_b   1.000
_cell.length_c   1.000
_cell.angle_alpha   90.00
_cell.angle_beta   90.00
_cell.angle_gamma   90.00
#
_symmetry.space_group_name_H-M   'P 1'
#
loop_
_entity.id
_entity.type
_entity.pdbx_description
1 polymer ?
#
loop_
_entity_poly.entity_id
_entity_poly.type
_entity_poly.pdbx_seq_one_letter_code
_entity_poly.pdbx_strand_id
1 'polypeptide(L)'
;VSQQWMLCSEWVCDLAHALRDGVLLCQLLNNLLPQSVNLRQINLRPQMSQFLCLKNIRTFLCACQEKFGMRKNELFEAFELFDVRDFAKQNVHSSFHYRPFPDEACEDDDLYDCVEEDENEGDDIYEDLMRTEEPETQQKVEVDKRRCFLMDDTDLCVCVCGRLLLYGRYCSQVEAATKHLDKITSTHEDVKMKLEECSMRANSGRFSLRDLLMVPMQRVLKYHLLLQELVKHTVDQQEKENLRTALDAMRDLAQCVNEVKRDNEIIRQITTFQLCIENMSLSLALYGRPKIDGEFKICSPEKKSKQDRYGFLFDKALLVCKKRSGESLELKELIELQHYQLRDEPSGEKDSKKWTHTFLLMDLYGQGGYDLYFKTRELKKKWLEQFEMALSNMCPENSTANGHDFQMHCFEDTTSCKACQMLLRGIFYQGYRCSRCRMAAHKECLGRVPACGRNSGEKTDKEPVRMYERYHGTAKVRYDFSARDRTELSLREGDTVKILSKKAHNGWWKGEVYGRVGLFPANYVEEEHSDYC
;
A
#
# COMPACT_ATOMS: atom_id res chain seq x y z
N VAL A 1 10.77 -19.54 46.61
CA VAL A 1 9.57 -18.68 46.73
C VAL A 1 9.80 -17.35 46.00
N SER A 2 10.70 -16.46 46.44
CA SER A 2 10.97 -15.16 45.79
C SER A 2 11.40 -15.21 44.30
N GLN A 3 12.11 -16.23 43.83
CA GLN A 3 12.42 -16.42 42.39
C GLN A 3 11.23 -16.95 41.57
N GLN A 4 10.34 -17.73 42.18
CA GLN A 4 9.18 -18.33 41.50
C GLN A 4 8.05 -17.30 41.33
N TRP A 5 7.99 -16.28 42.21
CA TRP A 5 7.09 -15.13 42.07
C TRP A 5 7.58 -14.08 41.07
N MET A 6 8.90 -13.92 40.89
CA MET A 6 9.45 -13.05 39.82
C MET A 6 9.12 -13.59 38.43
N LEU A 7 9.31 -14.90 38.21
CA LEU A 7 8.94 -15.56 36.96
C LEU A 7 7.44 -15.45 36.67
N CYS A 8 6.58 -15.57 37.68
CA CYS A 8 5.12 -15.41 37.52
C CYS A 8 4.74 -13.98 37.12
N SER A 9 5.47 -12.97 37.61
CA SER A 9 5.23 -11.56 37.27
C SER A 9 5.68 -11.21 35.84
N GLU A 10 6.79 -11.78 35.36
CA GLU A 10 7.27 -11.59 33.99
C GLU A 10 6.29 -12.23 32.99
N TRP A 11 5.91 -13.49 33.19
CA TRP A 11 4.94 -14.20 32.33
C TRP A 11 3.57 -13.51 32.25
N VAL A 12 3.08 -12.96 33.36
CA VAL A 12 1.81 -12.22 33.36
C VAL A 12 1.93 -10.92 32.58
N CYS A 13 3.09 -10.26 32.63
CA CYS A 13 3.34 -9.06 31.84
C CYS A 13 3.49 -9.40 30.35
N ASP A 14 4.17 -10.50 30.00
CA ASP A 14 4.34 -10.94 28.62
C ASP A 14 2.99 -11.31 27.99
N LEU A 15 2.16 -12.04 28.74
CA LEU A 15 0.80 -12.36 28.32
C LEU A 15 -0.05 -11.09 28.15
N ALA A 16 0.06 -10.13 29.06
CA ALA A 16 -0.65 -8.86 28.94
C ALA A 16 -0.20 -8.07 27.70
N HIS A 17 1.09 -8.07 27.37
CA HIS A 17 1.61 -7.46 26.14
C HIS A 17 1.11 -8.16 24.89
N ALA A 18 1.12 -9.49 24.84
CA ALA A 18 0.64 -10.26 23.70
C ALA A 18 -0.87 -10.06 23.44
N LEU A 19 -1.68 -9.86 24.48
CA LEU A 19 -3.12 -9.65 24.36
C LEU A 19 -3.53 -8.18 24.19
N ARG A 20 -2.58 -7.24 24.35
CA ARG A 20 -2.83 -5.79 24.49
C ARG A 20 -3.48 -5.16 23.26
N ASP A 21 -3.25 -5.73 22.10
CA ASP A 21 -3.74 -5.22 20.82
C ASP A 21 -5.14 -5.74 20.44
N GLY A 22 -5.67 -6.69 21.23
CA GLY A 22 -6.97 -7.33 21.04
C GLY A 22 -7.07 -8.31 19.86
N VAL A 23 -6.01 -8.53 19.08
CA VAL A 23 -6.04 -9.40 17.88
C VAL A 23 -6.20 -10.86 18.30
N LEU A 24 -5.30 -11.36 19.17
CA LEU A 24 -5.36 -12.73 19.67
C LEU A 24 -6.64 -13.01 20.46
N LEU A 25 -7.21 -12.00 21.14
CA LEU A 25 -8.49 -12.12 21.82
C LEU A 25 -9.66 -12.33 20.85
N CYS A 26 -9.69 -11.60 19.74
CA CYS A 26 -10.71 -11.80 18.71
C CYS A 26 -10.56 -13.16 18.03
N GLN A 27 -9.32 -13.61 17.78
CA GLN A 27 -9.06 -14.93 17.21
C GLN A 27 -9.48 -16.05 18.16
N LEU A 28 -9.23 -15.90 19.46
CA LEU A 28 -9.67 -16.85 20.48
C LEU A 28 -11.19 -17.07 20.43
N LEU A 29 -11.98 -16.00 20.27
CA LEU A 29 -13.43 -16.15 20.15
C LEU A 29 -13.82 -16.93 18.89
N ASN A 30 -13.14 -16.71 17.75
CA ASN A 30 -13.41 -17.45 16.52
C ASN A 30 -13.04 -18.94 16.64
N ASN A 31 -11.97 -19.26 17.38
CA ASN A 31 -11.59 -20.65 17.66
C ASN A 31 -12.62 -21.34 18.57
N LEU A 32 -13.23 -20.62 19.50
CA LEU A 32 -14.27 -21.16 20.40
C LEU A 32 -15.64 -21.28 19.72
N LEU A 33 -15.99 -20.29 18.89
CA LEU A 33 -17.22 -20.24 18.13
C LEU A 33 -16.93 -19.64 16.75
N PRO A 34 -16.98 -20.45 15.67
CA PRO A 34 -16.69 -19.98 14.33
C PRO A 34 -17.54 -18.77 13.93
N GLN A 35 -16.91 -17.80 13.26
CA GLN A 35 -17.55 -16.54 12.82
C GLN A 35 -18.15 -15.71 13.98
N SER A 36 -17.63 -15.85 15.20
CA SER A 36 -18.03 -15.02 16.33
C SER A 36 -17.54 -13.58 16.18
N VAL A 37 -16.38 -13.36 15.56
CA VAL A 37 -15.88 -12.04 15.17
C VAL A 37 -15.59 -12.05 13.67
N ASN A 38 -16.11 -11.06 12.96
CA ASN A 38 -15.74 -10.88 11.55
C ASN A 38 -14.32 -10.29 11.50
N LEU A 39 -13.34 -11.11 11.08
CA LEU A 39 -11.94 -10.71 11.02
C LEU A 39 -11.69 -9.49 10.10
N ARG A 40 -12.58 -9.24 9.14
CA ARG A 40 -12.54 -8.03 8.28
C ARG A 40 -12.90 -6.74 9.01
N GLN A 41 -13.43 -6.83 10.23
CA GLN A 41 -13.83 -5.67 11.05
C GLN A 41 -12.79 -5.30 12.11
N ILE A 42 -11.78 -6.15 12.34
CA ILE A 42 -10.67 -5.90 13.24
C ILE A 42 -9.41 -5.53 12.45
N ASN A 43 -8.48 -4.83 13.09
CA ASN A 43 -7.20 -4.51 12.47
C ASN A 43 -6.22 -5.59 12.90
N LEU A 44 -5.78 -6.44 11.97
CA LEU A 44 -4.88 -7.57 12.26
C LEU A 44 -3.47 -7.11 12.64
N ARG A 45 -3.05 -5.94 12.12
CA ARG A 45 -1.77 -5.31 12.45
C ARG A 45 -2.04 -3.87 12.89
N PRO A 46 -2.53 -3.64 14.13
CA PRO A 46 -2.84 -2.30 14.61
C PRO A 46 -1.58 -1.43 14.80
N GLN A 47 -0.37 -2.01 14.73
CA GLN A 47 0.92 -1.31 14.83
C GLN A 47 0.96 -0.36 16.05
N MET A 48 1.70 0.75 15.99
CA MET A 48 1.81 1.75 17.07
C MET A 48 0.50 2.53 17.36
N SER A 49 -0.67 2.07 16.88
CA SER A 49 -1.96 2.75 17.04
C SER A 49 -2.69 2.34 18.32
N GLN A 50 -2.73 3.24 19.30
CA GLN A 50 -3.56 3.06 20.48
C GLN A 50 -5.05 2.96 20.11
N PHE A 51 -5.49 3.72 19.11
CA PHE A 51 -6.88 3.76 18.67
C PHE A 51 -7.34 2.40 18.12
N LEU A 52 -6.55 1.79 17.24
CA LEU A 52 -6.90 0.50 16.61
C LEU A 52 -6.86 -0.64 17.63
N CYS A 53 -5.89 -0.66 18.56
CA CYS A 53 -5.86 -1.63 19.66
C CYS A 53 -7.13 -1.55 20.51
N LEU A 54 -7.53 -0.33 20.92
CA LEU A 54 -8.75 -0.15 21.72
C LEU A 54 -10.02 -0.55 20.95
N LYS A 55 -10.07 -0.31 19.63
CA LYS A 55 -11.17 -0.76 18.78
C LYS A 55 -11.27 -2.29 18.76
N ASN A 56 -10.15 -2.99 18.53
CA ASN A 56 -10.10 -4.46 18.56
C ASN A 56 -10.58 -5.02 19.91
N ILE A 57 -10.08 -4.48 21.02
CA ILE A 57 -10.49 -4.91 22.37
C ILE A 57 -12.00 -4.71 22.58
N ARG A 58 -12.56 -3.58 22.13
CA ARG A 58 -14.02 -3.34 22.22
C ARG A 58 -14.81 -4.32 21.35
N THR A 59 -14.33 -4.67 20.17
CA THR A 59 -14.94 -5.69 19.32
C THR A 59 -14.99 -7.03 20.04
N PHE A 60 -13.89 -7.45 20.68
CA PHE A 60 -13.85 -8.64 21.53
C PHE A 60 -14.90 -8.57 22.66
N LEU A 61 -14.92 -7.49 23.43
CA LEU A 61 -15.85 -7.31 24.56
C LEU A 61 -17.31 -7.34 24.09
N CYS A 62 -17.61 -6.75 22.93
CA CYS A 62 -18.94 -6.76 22.33
C CYS A 62 -19.36 -8.20 21.94
N ALA A 63 -18.46 -8.95 21.28
CA ALA A 63 -18.73 -10.33 20.92
C ALA A 63 -18.92 -11.24 22.14
N CYS A 64 -18.18 -11.01 23.23
CA CYS A 64 -18.40 -11.71 24.50
C CYS A 64 -19.81 -11.47 25.07
N GLN A 65 -20.34 -10.26 24.96
CA GLN A 65 -21.71 -9.95 25.41
C GLN A 65 -22.76 -10.57 24.49
N GLU A 66 -22.63 -10.34 23.18
CA GLU A 66 -23.67 -10.69 22.20
C GLU A 66 -23.73 -12.18 21.88
N LYS A 67 -22.58 -12.84 21.78
CA LYS A 67 -22.48 -14.24 21.32
C LYS A 67 -22.19 -15.24 22.44
N PHE A 68 -21.50 -14.81 23.49
CA PHE A 68 -21.16 -15.66 24.63
C PHE A 68 -22.00 -15.35 25.88
N GLY A 69 -22.90 -14.37 25.82
CA GLY A 69 -23.86 -14.07 26.88
C GLY A 69 -23.23 -13.55 28.18
N MET A 70 -21.99 -13.04 28.12
CA MET A 70 -21.30 -12.52 29.30
C MET A 70 -21.94 -11.21 29.77
N ARG A 71 -22.10 -11.06 31.08
CA ARG A 71 -22.70 -9.83 31.64
C ARG A 71 -21.66 -8.72 31.66
N LYS A 72 -22.12 -7.47 31.49
CA LYS A 72 -21.23 -6.29 31.44
C LYS A 72 -20.36 -6.12 32.69
N ASN A 73 -20.80 -6.60 33.85
CA ASN A 73 -20.05 -6.56 35.12
C ASN A 73 -19.00 -7.67 35.27
N GLU A 74 -18.99 -8.67 34.37
CA GLU A 74 -17.99 -9.73 34.31
C GLU A 74 -16.85 -9.39 33.33
N LEU A 75 -17.02 -8.30 32.58
CA LEU A 75 -16.10 -7.87 31.54
C LEU A 75 -15.25 -6.70 32.03
N PHE A 76 -13.99 -6.68 31.60
CA PHE A 76 -13.06 -5.58 31.84
C PHE A 76 -13.36 -4.41 30.89
N GLU A 77 -12.91 -3.21 31.26
CA GLU A 77 -12.96 -2.05 30.38
C GLU A 77 -11.75 -2.01 29.44
N ALA A 78 -11.92 -1.56 28.20
CA ALA A 78 -10.87 -1.67 27.18
C ALA A 78 -9.51 -1.05 27.58
N PHE A 79 -9.50 0.02 28.38
CA PHE A 79 -8.26 0.64 28.85
C PHE A 79 -7.57 -0.15 29.99
N GLU A 80 -8.29 -1.03 30.70
CA GLU A 80 -7.72 -1.83 31.79
C GLU A 80 -6.70 -2.82 31.24
N LEU A 81 -7.03 -3.45 30.10
CA LEU A 81 -6.14 -4.30 29.33
C LEU A 81 -5.06 -3.47 28.63
N PHE A 82 -5.47 -2.43 27.88
CA PHE A 82 -4.53 -1.67 27.06
C PHE A 82 -3.45 -0.93 27.87
N ASP A 83 -3.79 -0.32 29.00
CA ASP A 83 -2.81 0.36 29.85
C ASP A 83 -2.18 -0.56 30.90
N VAL A 84 -2.54 -1.85 30.89
CA VAL A 84 -2.11 -2.86 31.88
C VAL A 84 -2.36 -2.38 33.32
N ARG A 85 -3.41 -1.57 33.53
CA ARG A 85 -3.69 -0.91 34.82
C ARG A 85 -4.24 -1.87 35.87
N ASP A 86 -4.79 -3.01 35.45
CA ASP A 86 -5.59 -3.87 36.33
C ASP A 86 -5.39 -5.39 36.14
N PHE A 87 -4.33 -5.84 35.45
CA PHE A 87 -4.03 -7.28 35.32
C PHE A 87 -3.87 -7.99 36.68
N ALA A 88 -3.51 -7.24 37.73
CA ALA A 88 -3.38 -7.72 39.10
C ALA A 88 -4.73 -7.90 39.85
N LYS A 89 -5.88 -7.43 39.35
CA LYS A 89 -7.16 -7.57 40.06
C LYS A 89 -7.77 -8.98 40.03
N GLN A 90 -7.13 -9.94 39.35
CA GLN A 90 -7.44 -11.36 39.53
C GLN A 90 -6.55 -12.08 40.55
N ASN A 91 -5.61 -11.41 41.24
CA ASN A 91 -4.92 -12.01 42.38
C ASN A 91 -4.68 -11.05 43.56
N VAL A 92 -5.16 -11.52 44.71
CA VAL A 92 -5.19 -10.94 46.05
C VAL A 92 -3.89 -10.22 46.49
N HIS A 93 -4.08 -9.04 47.11
CA HIS A 93 -3.20 -8.28 48.03
C HIS A 93 -1.67 -8.46 47.95
N SER A 94 -0.95 -7.39 47.60
CA SER A 94 -0.12 -6.58 48.52
C SER A 94 0.93 -5.75 47.75
N SER A 95 1.23 -4.55 48.28
CA SER A 95 2.19 -3.56 47.80
C SER A 95 3.50 -4.15 47.28
N PHE A 96 4.06 -3.63 46.16
CA PHE A 96 5.42 -3.06 46.05
C PHE A 96 5.82 -2.69 44.61
N HIS A 97 6.91 -1.92 44.53
CA HIS A 97 7.38 -1.02 43.49
C HIS A 97 7.60 -1.58 42.07
N TYR A 98 7.11 -0.80 41.10
CA TYR A 98 7.47 -0.88 39.68
C TYR A 98 8.96 -0.58 39.46
N ARG A 99 9.67 -1.49 38.79
CA ARG A 99 10.83 -1.15 37.94
C ARG A 99 10.39 -1.27 36.48
N PRO A 100 10.69 -0.30 35.61
CA PRO A 100 10.50 -0.46 34.17
C PRO A 100 11.60 -1.39 33.63
N PHE A 101 11.19 -2.43 32.90
CA PHE A 101 12.08 -3.28 32.08
C PHE A 101 11.73 -3.05 30.59
N PRO A 102 12.63 -3.42 29.66
CA PRO A 102 12.78 -2.77 28.37
C PRO A 102 11.69 -3.19 27.38
N ASP A 103 10.91 -2.20 26.95
CA ASP A 103 10.10 -2.24 25.73
C ASP A 103 11.04 -2.24 24.51
N GLU A 104 11.67 -3.37 24.21
CA GLU A 104 11.84 -3.68 22.79
C GLU A 104 10.44 -4.02 22.31
N ALA A 105 9.84 -3.13 21.51
CA ALA A 105 8.72 -3.53 20.69
C ALA A 105 9.28 -4.61 19.77
N CYS A 106 9.17 -5.87 20.17
CA CYS A 106 9.26 -6.95 19.22
C CYS A 106 8.09 -6.72 18.27
N GLU A 107 8.41 -6.26 17.07
CA GLU A 107 7.64 -6.67 15.90
C GLU A 107 7.84 -8.19 15.80
N ASP A 108 7.26 -8.96 16.73
CA ASP A 108 7.22 -10.42 16.63
C ASP A 108 6.21 -10.71 15.54
N ASP A 109 6.65 -10.63 14.29
CA ASP A 109 5.90 -11.13 13.13
C ASP A 109 5.47 -12.60 13.41
N ASP A 110 6.29 -13.36 14.15
CA ASP A 110 6.04 -14.73 14.60
C ASP A 110 4.85 -14.86 15.60
N LEU A 111 4.44 -13.78 16.29
CA LEU A 111 3.33 -13.82 17.27
C LEU A 111 1.97 -14.05 16.58
N TYR A 112 1.84 -13.64 15.32
CA TYR A 112 0.60 -13.72 14.56
C TYR A 112 0.57 -14.88 13.55
N ASP A 113 1.55 -15.79 13.58
CA ASP A 113 1.58 -16.99 12.71
C ASP A 113 0.32 -17.85 12.80
N CYS A 114 -0.40 -17.77 13.93
CA CYS A 114 -1.65 -18.48 14.19
C CYS A 114 -2.92 -17.73 13.73
N VAL A 115 -2.78 -16.51 13.21
CA VAL A 115 -3.88 -15.71 12.67
C VAL A 115 -4.00 -16.02 11.18
N GLU A 116 -5.11 -16.65 10.78
CA GLU A 116 -5.36 -16.95 9.37
C GLU A 116 -5.40 -15.64 8.55
N GLU A 117 -4.41 -15.43 7.69
CA GLU A 117 -4.47 -14.38 6.67
C GLU A 117 -5.33 -14.87 5.49
N ASP A 118 -6.19 -13.99 4.95
CA ASP A 118 -7.06 -14.25 3.77
C ASP A 118 -6.27 -14.71 2.50
N GLU A 119 -4.93 -14.76 2.54
CA GLU A 119 -4.10 -15.23 1.42
C GLU A 119 -4.21 -16.74 1.16
N ASN A 120 -4.64 -17.52 2.16
CA ASN A 120 -4.73 -18.98 2.04
C ASN A 120 -5.89 -19.43 1.13
N GLU A 121 -7.01 -18.68 1.06
CA GLU A 121 -8.16 -19.08 0.21
C GLU A 121 -7.78 -19.15 -1.28
N GLY A 122 -6.91 -18.25 -1.74
CA GLY A 122 -6.51 -18.19 -3.14
C GLY A 122 -5.47 -19.25 -3.53
N ASP A 123 -4.61 -19.66 -2.60
CA ASP A 123 -3.50 -20.57 -2.89
C ASP A 123 -4.01 -21.99 -3.14
N ASP A 124 -4.98 -22.46 -2.34
CA ASP A 124 -5.62 -23.76 -2.54
C ASP A 124 -6.27 -23.87 -3.94
N ILE A 125 -6.97 -22.82 -4.37
CA ILE A 125 -7.59 -22.73 -5.71
C ILE A 125 -6.50 -22.80 -6.79
N TYR A 126 -5.40 -22.07 -6.60
CA TYR A 126 -4.30 -22.02 -7.55
C TYR A 126 -3.61 -23.37 -7.69
N GLU A 127 -3.26 -24.02 -6.58
CA GLU A 127 -2.63 -25.34 -6.57
C GLU A 127 -3.55 -26.40 -7.17
N ASP A 128 -4.85 -26.34 -6.92
CA ASP A 128 -5.84 -27.25 -7.52
C ASP A 128 -5.97 -27.09 -9.04
N LEU A 129 -5.84 -25.86 -9.56
CA LEU A 129 -5.84 -25.56 -11.01
C LEU A 129 -4.53 -25.95 -11.68
N MET A 130 -3.41 -25.81 -10.98
CA MET A 130 -2.06 -26.02 -11.51
C MET A 130 -1.50 -27.41 -11.19
N ARG A 131 -2.28 -28.27 -10.51
CA ARG A 131 -1.95 -29.66 -10.26
C ARG A 131 -1.69 -30.36 -11.59
N THR A 132 -0.41 -30.60 -11.87
CA THR A 132 -0.01 -31.46 -12.98
C THR A 132 -0.27 -32.90 -12.58
N GLU A 133 -1.11 -33.61 -13.32
CA GLU A 133 -1.21 -35.07 -13.19
C GLU A 133 0.19 -35.66 -13.40
N GLU A 134 0.59 -36.61 -12.55
CA GLU A 134 1.82 -37.37 -12.78
C GLU A 134 1.71 -38.01 -14.17
N PRO A 135 2.73 -37.91 -15.03
CA PRO A 135 2.64 -38.49 -16.36
C PRO A 135 2.56 -40.01 -16.22
N GLU A 136 1.39 -40.58 -16.47
CA GLU A 136 1.28 -42.00 -16.81
C GLU A 136 2.26 -42.27 -17.95
N THR A 137 3.07 -43.31 -17.78
CA THR A 137 4.14 -43.76 -18.66
C THR A 137 3.82 -43.59 -20.15
N GLN A 138 4.19 -42.44 -20.70
CA GLN A 138 4.27 -42.20 -22.14
C GLN A 138 5.72 -41.96 -22.51
N GLN A 139 6.17 -42.71 -23.50
CA GLN A 139 7.54 -42.77 -24.00
C GLN A 139 8.18 -41.38 -24.03
N LYS A 140 9.39 -41.29 -23.47
CA LYS A 140 10.30 -40.15 -23.61
C LYS A 140 10.53 -39.89 -25.10
N VAL A 141 9.65 -39.12 -25.73
CA VAL A 141 10.07 -38.26 -26.83
C VAL A 141 10.85 -37.17 -26.14
N GLU A 142 12.16 -37.21 -26.31
CA GLU A 142 13.08 -36.16 -25.90
C GLU A 142 12.76 -34.92 -26.76
N VAL A 143 11.64 -34.26 -26.43
CA VAL A 143 11.41 -32.89 -26.86
C VAL A 143 12.43 -32.10 -26.08
N ASP A 144 13.45 -31.64 -26.78
CA ASP A 144 14.48 -30.74 -26.28
C ASP A 144 13.80 -29.48 -25.73
N LYS A 145 13.40 -29.53 -24.44
CA LYS A 145 12.72 -28.44 -23.72
C LYS A 145 13.61 -27.19 -23.63
N ARG A 146 14.90 -27.28 -23.97
CA ARG A 146 15.81 -26.14 -24.07
C ARG A 146 15.58 -25.30 -25.33
N ARG A 147 14.96 -25.85 -26.39
CA ARG A 147 14.76 -25.13 -27.65
C ARG A 147 13.57 -24.18 -27.70
N CYS A 148 12.61 -24.26 -26.77
CA CYS A 148 11.50 -23.30 -26.71
C CYS A 148 11.79 -22.02 -25.91
N PHE A 149 12.91 -21.97 -25.17
CA PHE A 149 13.35 -20.74 -24.48
C PHE A 149 14.43 -19.98 -25.27
N LEU A 150 15.15 -20.62 -26.18
CA LEU A 150 16.31 -20.03 -26.85
C LEU A 150 15.98 -19.31 -28.18
N MET A 151 15.10 -18.30 -28.15
CA MET A 151 15.11 -17.23 -29.16
C MET A 151 15.09 -15.87 -28.45
N ASP A 152 16.26 -15.24 -28.39
CA ASP A 152 16.53 -13.84 -27.98
C ASP A 152 16.09 -13.44 -26.55
N ASP A 153 16.69 -14.10 -25.56
CA ASP A 153 16.25 -14.14 -24.16
C ASP A 153 16.79 -13.02 -23.24
N THR A 154 17.18 -11.87 -23.78
CA THR A 154 17.42 -10.64 -22.97
C THR A 154 16.24 -9.67 -23.08
N ASP A 155 15.69 -9.51 -24.29
CA ASP A 155 14.55 -8.65 -24.53
C ASP A 155 13.25 -9.27 -24.02
N LEU A 156 13.07 -10.60 -24.08
CA LEU A 156 11.83 -11.22 -23.61
C LEU A 156 11.66 -11.06 -22.10
N CYS A 157 12.70 -11.26 -21.29
CA CYS A 157 12.57 -11.16 -19.84
C CYS A 157 12.35 -9.71 -19.37
N VAL A 158 13.07 -8.74 -19.97
CA VAL A 158 12.87 -7.30 -19.70
C VAL A 158 11.52 -6.81 -20.22
N CYS A 159 11.10 -7.23 -21.42
CA CYS A 159 9.78 -6.92 -21.98
C CYS A 159 8.65 -7.57 -21.17
N VAL A 160 8.84 -8.78 -20.66
CA VAL A 160 7.87 -9.47 -19.81
C VAL A 160 7.80 -8.78 -18.46
N CYS A 161 8.91 -8.37 -17.84
CA CYS A 161 8.88 -7.58 -16.61
C CYS A 161 8.08 -6.27 -16.76
N GLY A 162 8.32 -5.52 -17.85
CA GLY A 162 7.55 -4.32 -18.17
C GLY A 162 6.06 -4.58 -18.41
N ARG A 163 5.69 -5.74 -18.97
CA ARG A 163 4.29 -6.17 -19.15
C ARG A 163 3.66 -6.71 -17.87
N LEU A 164 4.45 -7.31 -17.00
CA LEU A 164 4.00 -7.82 -15.70
C LEU A 164 3.69 -6.70 -14.72
N LEU A 165 4.13 -5.46 -14.99
CA LEU A 165 3.67 -4.25 -14.30
C LEU A 165 2.15 -4.06 -14.34
N LEU A 166 1.48 -4.60 -15.37
CA LEU A 166 0.01 -4.62 -15.44
C LEU A 166 -0.63 -5.37 -14.27
N TYR A 167 0.09 -6.33 -13.67
CA TYR A 167 -0.37 -7.03 -12.47
C TYR A 167 -0.41 -6.12 -11.25
N GLY A 168 0.42 -5.07 -11.17
CA GLY A 168 0.34 -4.09 -10.07
C GLY A 168 -1.04 -3.46 -9.98
N ARG A 169 -1.60 -3.02 -11.12
CA ARG A 169 -2.98 -2.50 -11.18
C ARG A 169 -4.00 -3.57 -10.81
N TYR A 170 -3.86 -4.78 -11.33
CA TYR A 170 -4.76 -5.90 -11.03
C TYR A 170 -4.80 -6.20 -9.53
N CYS A 171 -3.64 -6.45 -8.91
CA CYS A 171 -3.49 -6.74 -7.49
C CYS A 171 -4.01 -5.61 -6.60
N SER A 172 -3.90 -4.34 -7.03
CA SER A 172 -4.45 -3.21 -6.26
C SER A 172 -5.98 -3.11 -6.28
N GLN A 173 -6.65 -3.67 -7.28
CA GLN A 173 -8.08 -3.51 -7.50
C GLN A 173 -8.88 -4.79 -7.28
N VAL A 174 -8.23 -5.96 -7.20
CA VAL A 174 -8.90 -7.27 -7.14
C VAL A 174 -9.85 -7.38 -5.94
N GLU A 175 -9.47 -6.90 -4.76
CA GLU A 175 -10.35 -6.91 -3.58
C GLU A 175 -11.60 -6.04 -3.75
N ALA A 176 -11.45 -4.87 -4.38
CA ALA A 176 -12.57 -3.98 -4.64
C ALA A 176 -13.50 -4.59 -5.70
N ALA A 177 -12.92 -5.24 -6.72
CA ALA A 177 -13.64 -5.94 -7.77
C ALA A 177 -14.43 -7.14 -7.21
N THR A 178 -13.84 -7.95 -6.33
CA THR A 178 -14.53 -9.10 -5.71
C THR A 178 -15.65 -8.64 -4.76
N LYS A 179 -15.43 -7.59 -3.95
CA LYS A 179 -16.50 -6.98 -3.14
C LYS A 179 -17.64 -6.43 -4.00
N HIS A 180 -17.32 -5.82 -5.14
CA HIS A 180 -18.33 -5.32 -6.06
C HIS A 180 -19.11 -6.46 -6.72
N LEU A 181 -18.42 -7.54 -7.12
CA LEU A 181 -19.03 -8.76 -7.64
C LEU A 181 -20.00 -9.36 -6.60
N ASP A 182 -19.54 -9.55 -5.36
CA ASP A 182 -20.38 -10.06 -4.25
C ASP A 182 -21.64 -9.20 -4.07
N LYS A 183 -21.49 -7.87 -4.08
CA LYS A 183 -22.60 -6.93 -3.97
C LYS A 183 -23.60 -7.14 -5.10
N ILE A 184 -23.15 -7.17 -6.36
CA ILE A 184 -24.02 -7.39 -7.52
C ILE A 184 -24.76 -8.73 -7.39
N THR A 185 -24.03 -9.81 -7.11
CA THR A 185 -24.58 -11.16 -6.95
C THR A 185 -25.61 -11.26 -5.82
N SER A 186 -25.46 -10.49 -4.74
CA SER A 186 -26.43 -10.42 -3.64
C SER A 186 -27.71 -9.63 -3.98
N THR A 187 -27.63 -8.71 -4.96
CA THR A 187 -28.74 -7.82 -5.32
C THR A 187 -29.49 -8.25 -6.59
N HIS A 188 -28.83 -8.99 -7.49
CA HIS A 188 -29.32 -9.35 -8.81
C HIS A 188 -29.27 -10.88 -9.00
N GLU A 189 -30.39 -11.56 -8.73
CA GLU A 189 -30.47 -13.03 -8.81
C GLU A 189 -30.27 -13.55 -10.24
N ASP A 190 -30.68 -12.78 -11.24
CA ASP A 190 -30.45 -13.09 -12.66
C ASP A 190 -28.95 -13.14 -12.99
N VAL A 191 -28.16 -12.21 -12.46
CA VAL A 191 -26.69 -12.20 -12.61
C VAL A 191 -26.08 -13.39 -11.88
N LYS A 192 -26.55 -13.71 -10.67
CA LYS A 192 -26.09 -14.86 -9.90
C LYS A 192 -26.29 -16.19 -10.64
N MET A 193 -27.51 -16.45 -11.13
CA MET A 193 -27.80 -17.65 -11.94
C MET A 193 -26.92 -17.70 -13.19
N LYS A 194 -26.66 -16.56 -13.84
CA LYS A 194 -25.78 -16.52 -15.00
C LYS A 194 -24.33 -16.85 -14.66
N LEU A 195 -23.83 -16.40 -13.51
CA LEU A 195 -22.49 -16.73 -13.04
C LEU A 195 -22.35 -18.23 -12.73
N GLU A 196 -23.37 -18.84 -12.14
CA GLU A 196 -23.43 -20.30 -11.90
C GLU A 196 -23.44 -21.08 -13.23
N GLU A 197 -24.24 -20.67 -14.23
CA GLU A 197 -24.22 -21.25 -15.57
C GLU A 197 -22.83 -21.14 -16.22
N CYS A 198 -22.19 -19.98 -16.11
CA CYS A 198 -20.84 -19.76 -16.64
C CYS A 198 -19.80 -20.67 -15.97
N SER A 199 -19.88 -20.83 -14.64
CA SER A 199 -19.01 -21.72 -13.87
C SER A 199 -19.20 -23.19 -14.29
N MET A 200 -20.45 -23.65 -14.39
CA MET A 200 -20.80 -24.99 -14.89
C MET A 200 -20.26 -25.25 -16.30
N ARG A 201 -20.37 -24.26 -17.20
CA ARG A 201 -19.89 -24.39 -18.58
C ARG A 201 -18.37 -24.35 -18.71
N ALA A 202 -17.68 -23.58 -17.87
CA ALA A 202 -16.24 -23.36 -18.00
C ALA A 202 -15.42 -24.45 -17.28
N ASN A 203 -15.87 -24.89 -16.11
CA ASN A 203 -15.09 -25.78 -15.23
C ASN A 203 -15.97 -26.75 -14.43
N SER A 204 -17.18 -27.07 -14.93
CA SER A 204 -18.12 -27.99 -14.29
C SER A 204 -18.54 -27.58 -12.87
N GLY A 205 -18.54 -26.28 -12.58
CA GLY A 205 -18.96 -25.75 -11.28
C GLY A 205 -17.87 -25.82 -10.22
N ARG A 206 -16.64 -26.18 -10.59
CA ARG A 206 -15.54 -26.38 -9.64
C ARG A 206 -14.99 -25.05 -9.09
N PHE A 207 -15.00 -23.99 -9.90
CA PHE A 207 -14.51 -22.68 -9.48
C PHE A 207 -15.49 -21.57 -9.91
N SER A 208 -15.81 -20.67 -8.98
CA SER A 208 -16.62 -19.49 -9.24
C SER A 208 -15.80 -18.39 -9.95
N LEU A 209 -16.47 -17.38 -10.51
CA LEU A 209 -15.76 -16.21 -11.07
C LEU A 209 -14.92 -15.49 -9.99
N ARG A 210 -15.41 -15.46 -8.75
CA ARG A 210 -14.68 -14.87 -7.62
C ARG A 210 -13.36 -15.59 -7.38
N ASP A 211 -13.37 -16.92 -7.40
CA ASP A 211 -12.19 -17.77 -7.23
C ASP A 211 -11.17 -17.52 -8.35
N LEU A 212 -11.66 -17.48 -9.60
CA LEU A 212 -10.83 -17.25 -10.78
C LEU A 212 -10.19 -15.85 -10.81
N LEU A 213 -10.79 -14.84 -10.16
CA LEU A 213 -10.18 -13.51 -10.03
C LEU A 213 -8.99 -13.48 -9.07
N MET A 214 -8.83 -14.48 -8.20
CA MET A 214 -7.66 -14.55 -7.31
C MET A 214 -6.45 -15.20 -8.01
N VAL A 215 -6.70 -16.00 -9.05
CA VAL A 215 -5.66 -16.77 -9.77
C VAL A 215 -4.52 -15.90 -10.34
N PRO A 216 -4.75 -14.73 -10.97
CA PRO A 216 -3.64 -13.92 -11.50
C PRO A 216 -2.71 -13.39 -10.40
N MET A 217 -3.27 -13.03 -9.23
CA MET A 217 -2.48 -12.61 -8.06
C MET A 217 -1.66 -13.77 -7.50
N GLN A 218 -2.21 -14.98 -7.45
CA GLN A 218 -1.46 -16.16 -7.01
C GLN A 218 -0.37 -16.54 -8.02
N ARG A 219 -0.69 -16.54 -9.33
CA ARG A 219 0.25 -16.90 -10.40
C ARG A 219 1.50 -16.02 -10.39
N VAL A 220 1.33 -14.71 -10.20
CA VAL A 220 2.47 -13.77 -10.25
C VAL A 220 3.47 -14.01 -9.11
N LEU A 221 2.97 -14.46 -7.95
CA LEU A 221 3.80 -14.80 -6.79
C LEU A 221 4.53 -16.15 -6.96
N LYS A 222 4.12 -17.02 -7.89
CA LYS A 222 4.82 -18.30 -8.11
C LYS A 222 6.01 -18.18 -9.08
N TYR A 223 6.10 -17.13 -9.89
CA TYR A 223 7.20 -16.99 -10.86
C TYR A 223 8.58 -16.94 -10.22
N HIS A 224 8.74 -16.23 -9.10
CA HIS A 224 10.02 -16.17 -8.41
C HIS A 224 10.42 -17.53 -7.82
N LEU A 225 9.45 -18.35 -7.36
CA LEU A 225 9.71 -19.70 -6.86
C LEU A 225 10.18 -20.63 -7.98
N LEU A 226 9.48 -20.59 -9.13
CA LEU A 226 9.82 -21.40 -10.31
C LEU A 226 11.19 -21.01 -10.87
N LEU A 227 11.48 -19.71 -11.00
CA LEU A 227 12.79 -19.23 -11.45
C LEU A 227 13.89 -19.55 -10.44
N GLN A 228 13.62 -19.46 -9.14
CA GLN A 228 14.58 -19.83 -8.12
C GLN A 228 14.96 -21.30 -8.23
N GLU A 229 14.00 -22.19 -8.48
CA GLU A 229 14.28 -23.61 -8.69
C GLU A 229 15.03 -23.83 -10.01
N LEU A 230 14.64 -23.15 -11.10
CA LEU A 230 15.36 -23.23 -12.38
C LEU A 230 16.83 -22.80 -12.26
N VAL A 231 17.11 -21.68 -11.59
CA VAL A 231 18.47 -21.16 -11.35
C VAL A 231 19.35 -22.15 -10.58
N LYS A 232 18.78 -22.97 -9.68
CA LYS A 232 19.53 -24.01 -8.96
C LYS A 232 20.04 -25.09 -9.91
N HIS A 233 19.23 -25.48 -10.89
CA HIS A 233 19.53 -26.57 -11.83
C HIS A 233 20.24 -26.10 -13.10
N THR A 234 20.33 -24.80 -13.35
CA THR A 234 21.12 -24.24 -14.46
C THR A 234 22.62 -24.33 -14.18
N VAL A 235 23.33 -24.98 -15.12
CA VAL A 235 24.78 -25.21 -15.07
C VAL A 235 25.56 -24.12 -15.81
N ASP A 236 25.03 -23.60 -16.91
CA ASP A 236 25.67 -22.54 -17.69
C ASP A 236 25.70 -21.22 -16.91
N GLN A 237 26.88 -20.59 -16.83
CA GLN A 237 27.08 -19.42 -15.98
C GLN A 237 26.39 -18.16 -16.54
N GLN A 238 26.40 -17.98 -17.86
CA GLN A 238 25.77 -16.81 -18.50
C GLN A 238 24.25 -16.90 -18.41
N GLU A 239 23.69 -18.08 -18.68
CA GLU A 239 22.27 -18.36 -18.52
C GLU A 239 21.83 -18.19 -17.06
N LYS A 240 22.66 -18.64 -16.12
CA LYS A 240 22.40 -18.48 -14.68
C LYS A 240 22.37 -17.02 -14.24
N GLU A 241 23.25 -16.17 -14.78
CA GLU A 241 23.25 -14.72 -14.52
C GLU A 241 22.02 -14.03 -15.11
N ASN A 242 21.62 -14.42 -16.32
CA ASN A 242 20.39 -13.92 -16.95
C ASN A 242 19.15 -14.31 -16.14
N LEU A 243 19.04 -15.58 -15.72
CA LEU A 243 17.94 -16.07 -14.90
C LEU A 243 17.92 -15.44 -13.50
N ARG A 244 19.07 -15.07 -12.92
CA ARG A 244 19.12 -14.29 -11.67
C ARG A 244 18.53 -12.90 -11.84
N THR A 245 18.82 -12.24 -12.95
CA THR A 245 18.23 -10.93 -13.28
C THR A 245 16.71 -11.03 -13.41
N ALA A 246 16.22 -12.09 -14.07
CA ALA A 246 14.79 -12.41 -14.15
C ALA A 246 14.16 -12.66 -12.77
N LEU A 247 14.84 -13.46 -11.94
CA LEU A 247 14.41 -13.81 -10.59
C LEU A 247 14.28 -12.56 -9.71
N ASP A 248 15.27 -11.65 -9.76
CA ASP A 248 15.24 -10.42 -8.98
C ASP A 248 14.11 -9.48 -9.41
N ALA A 249 13.81 -9.41 -10.71
CA ALA A 249 12.66 -8.66 -11.20
C ALA A 249 11.31 -9.30 -10.77
N MET A 250 11.21 -10.63 -10.73
CA MET A 250 9.99 -11.31 -10.24
C MET A 250 9.82 -11.16 -8.72
N ARG A 251 10.93 -11.12 -7.96
CA ARG A 251 10.91 -10.80 -6.53
C ARG A 251 10.45 -9.36 -6.29
N ASP A 252 10.92 -8.41 -7.11
CA ASP A 252 10.48 -7.01 -7.04
C ASP A 252 8.98 -6.87 -7.26
N LEU A 253 8.43 -7.62 -8.22
CA LEU A 253 7.00 -7.65 -8.49
C LEU A 253 6.20 -8.24 -7.33
N ALA A 254 6.68 -9.34 -6.72
CA ALA A 254 6.05 -9.90 -5.52
C ALA A 254 6.06 -8.91 -4.35
N GLN A 255 7.18 -8.21 -4.13
CA GLN A 255 7.24 -7.12 -3.15
C GLN A 255 6.26 -6.00 -3.47
N CYS A 256 6.06 -5.65 -4.75
CA CYS A 256 5.07 -4.65 -5.14
C CYS A 256 3.65 -5.06 -4.74
N VAL A 257 3.28 -6.33 -4.90
CA VAL A 257 1.96 -6.85 -4.47
C VAL A 257 1.79 -6.70 -2.95
N ASN A 258 2.83 -7.03 -2.17
CA ASN A 258 2.81 -6.89 -0.72
C ASN A 258 2.67 -5.42 -0.28
N GLU A 259 3.38 -4.49 -0.93
CA GLU A 259 3.24 -3.05 -0.67
C GLU A 259 1.83 -2.54 -1.01
N VAL A 260 1.22 -3.04 -2.08
CA VAL A 260 -0.16 -2.68 -2.44
C VAL A 260 -1.15 -3.13 -1.37
N LYS A 261 -1.02 -4.36 -0.85
CA LYS A 261 -1.83 -4.87 0.26
C LYS A 261 -1.64 -4.01 1.51
N ARG A 262 -0.39 -3.67 1.83
CA ARG A 262 -0.04 -2.80 2.97
C ARG A 262 -0.64 -1.39 2.82
N ASP A 263 -0.53 -0.78 1.65
CA ASP A 263 -1.09 0.54 1.39
C ASP A 263 -2.63 0.54 1.46
N ASN A 264 -3.28 -0.52 0.97
CA ASN A 264 -4.72 -0.70 1.11
C ASN A 264 -5.12 -0.76 2.59
N GLU A 265 -4.39 -1.50 3.42
CA GLU A 265 -4.63 -1.54 4.87
C GLU A 265 -4.44 -0.17 5.50
N ILE A 266 -3.35 0.55 5.16
CA ILE A 266 -3.12 1.93 5.63
C ILE A 266 -4.28 2.84 5.24
N ILE A 267 -4.77 2.80 3.99
CA ILE A 267 -5.89 3.62 3.54
C ILE A 267 -7.18 3.29 4.30
N ARG A 268 -7.43 2.02 4.64
CA ARG A 268 -8.56 1.61 5.49
C ARG A 268 -8.42 2.15 6.91
N GLN A 269 -7.21 2.13 7.48
CA GLN A 269 -6.92 2.72 8.79
C GLN A 269 -7.17 4.23 8.79
N ILE A 270 -6.67 4.94 7.77
CA ILE A 270 -6.89 6.38 7.56
C ILE A 270 -8.39 6.68 7.47
N THR A 271 -9.15 5.87 6.73
CA THR A 271 -10.60 6.01 6.62
C THR A 271 -11.28 5.82 7.97
N THR A 272 -10.82 4.86 8.78
CA THR A 272 -11.32 4.63 10.13
C THR A 272 -11.04 5.84 11.05
N PHE A 273 -9.83 6.40 11.00
CA PHE A 273 -9.52 7.64 11.73
C PHE A 273 -10.39 8.82 11.29
N GLN A 274 -10.59 8.96 9.99
CA GLN A 274 -11.41 10.03 9.42
C GLN A 274 -12.88 9.94 9.85
N LEU A 275 -13.43 8.74 10.03
CA LEU A 275 -14.82 8.55 10.48
C LEU A 275 -15.03 8.86 11.96
N CYS A 276 -14.00 8.80 12.80
CA CYS A 276 -14.10 9.09 14.23
C CYS A 276 -13.70 10.52 14.62
N ILE A 277 -13.06 11.28 13.71
CA ILE A 277 -12.68 12.67 13.92
C ILE A 277 -13.74 13.61 13.35
N GLU A 278 -14.45 14.32 14.24
CA GLU A 278 -15.39 15.38 13.90
C GLU A 278 -14.67 16.69 13.51
N ASN A 279 -15.36 17.56 12.77
CA ASN A 279 -14.88 18.87 12.31
C ASN A 279 -13.67 18.84 11.37
N MET A 280 -13.53 17.79 10.56
CA MET A 280 -12.52 17.75 9.51
C MET A 280 -13.11 18.11 8.14
N SER A 281 -12.42 18.98 7.39
CA SER A 281 -12.81 19.44 6.05
C SER A 281 -12.06 18.76 4.90
N LEU A 282 -10.85 18.25 5.15
CA LEU A 282 -9.96 17.65 4.15
C LEU A 282 -9.79 16.15 4.39
N SER A 283 -9.38 15.37 3.39
CA SER A 283 -9.08 13.96 3.60
C SER A 283 -7.75 13.77 4.36
N LEU A 284 -7.73 12.86 5.34
CA LEU A 284 -6.50 12.52 6.08
C LEU A 284 -5.41 11.95 5.18
N ALA A 285 -5.79 11.33 4.05
CA ALA A 285 -4.84 10.78 3.08
C ALA A 285 -3.90 11.86 2.51
N LEU A 286 -4.26 13.15 2.57
CA LEU A 286 -3.38 14.24 2.13
C LEU A 286 -2.15 14.42 3.02
N TYR A 287 -2.21 13.97 4.28
CA TYR A 287 -1.13 14.14 5.26
C TYR A 287 -0.10 13.01 5.28
N GLY A 288 -0.26 11.99 4.42
CA GLY A 288 0.68 10.86 4.32
C GLY A 288 0.25 9.64 5.11
N ARG A 289 1.22 8.82 5.50
CA ARG A 289 0.99 7.59 6.29
C ARG A 289 0.93 7.95 7.79
N PRO A 290 0.04 7.31 8.57
CA PRO A 290 0.03 7.44 10.01
C PRO A 290 1.33 6.89 10.61
N LYS A 291 1.79 7.48 11.72
CA LYS A 291 3.02 7.11 12.43
C LYS A 291 2.75 6.57 13.81
N ILE A 292 1.96 7.32 14.58
CA ILE A 292 1.59 6.97 15.95
C ILE A 292 0.35 7.78 16.33
N ASP A 293 -0.46 7.23 17.23
CA ASP A 293 -1.52 7.97 17.87
C ASP A 293 -1.63 7.60 19.35
N GLY A 294 -2.19 8.52 20.13
CA GLY A 294 -2.35 8.30 21.56
C GLY A 294 -2.55 9.57 22.37
N GLU A 295 -2.60 9.37 23.68
CA GLU A 295 -2.81 10.43 24.66
C GLU A 295 -1.50 11.16 25.02
N PHE A 296 -1.54 12.50 25.00
CA PHE A 296 -0.46 13.35 25.49
C PHE A 296 -1.01 14.65 26.09
N LYS A 297 -0.14 15.40 26.77
CA LYS A 297 -0.45 16.76 27.23
C LYS A 297 0.27 17.77 26.34
N ILE A 298 -0.39 18.84 25.94
CA ILE A 298 0.20 19.89 25.09
C ILE A 298 0.06 21.27 25.72
N CYS A 299 1.09 22.10 25.59
CA CYS A 299 0.99 23.55 25.78
C CYS A 299 1.14 24.23 24.41
N SER A 300 0.22 25.14 24.09
CA SER A 300 0.29 25.94 22.87
C SER A 300 0.88 27.33 23.15
N PRO A 301 1.31 28.09 22.13
CA PRO A 301 1.81 29.45 22.31
C PRO A 301 0.79 30.36 23.04
N GLU A 302 -0.49 30.16 22.75
CA GLU A 302 -1.60 30.92 23.35
C GLU A 302 -1.95 30.45 24.76
N LYS A 303 -1.80 29.15 25.04
CA LYS A 303 -2.23 28.52 26.30
C LYS A 303 -1.07 27.79 26.96
N LYS A 304 -0.45 28.49 27.91
CA LYS A 304 0.68 27.97 28.72
C LYS A 304 0.30 26.84 29.69
N SER A 305 -0.98 26.54 29.89
CA SER A 305 -1.44 25.44 30.75
C SER A 305 -1.42 24.10 30.00
N LYS A 306 -0.92 23.03 30.63
CA LYS A 306 -0.93 21.68 30.07
C LYS A 306 -2.35 21.20 29.79
N GLN A 307 -2.65 20.84 28.54
CA GLN A 307 -3.97 20.39 28.12
C GLN A 307 -3.96 18.91 27.74
N ASP A 308 -4.87 18.12 28.30
CA ASP A 308 -5.06 16.73 27.90
C ASP A 308 -5.64 16.62 26.49
N ARG A 309 -4.93 15.94 25.60
CA ARG A 309 -5.30 15.76 24.20
C ARG A 309 -5.01 14.33 23.74
N TYR A 310 -5.68 13.96 22.67
CA TYR A 310 -5.37 12.78 21.89
C TYR A 310 -4.82 13.27 20.57
N GLY A 311 -3.79 12.67 20.00
CA GLY A 311 -3.39 13.08 18.65
C GLY A 311 -2.98 11.94 17.76
N PHE A 312 -3.00 12.25 16.47
CA PHE A 312 -2.64 11.37 15.38
C PHE A 312 -1.51 12.03 14.60
N LEU A 313 -0.34 11.42 14.65
CA LEU A 313 0.82 11.85 13.89
C LEU A 313 0.80 11.18 12.52
N PHE A 314 0.88 11.99 11.48
CA PHE A 314 1.07 11.60 10.09
C PHE A 314 2.42 12.13 9.59
N ASP A 315 2.86 11.69 8.40
CA ASP A 315 4.09 12.20 7.77
C ASP A 315 4.13 13.74 7.71
N LYS A 316 3.01 14.40 7.39
CA LYS A 316 2.96 15.87 7.15
C LYS A 316 2.31 16.68 8.25
N ALA A 317 1.57 16.06 9.17
CA ALA A 317 0.77 16.80 10.15
C ALA A 317 0.58 16.03 11.46
N LEU A 318 0.46 16.76 12.56
CA LEU A 318 -0.10 16.26 13.82
C LEU A 318 -1.53 16.79 13.98
N LEU A 319 -2.48 15.88 14.07
CA LEU A 319 -3.86 16.21 14.43
C LEU A 319 -4.02 16.16 15.94
N VAL A 320 -4.40 17.28 16.54
CA VAL A 320 -4.63 17.39 17.99
C VAL A 320 -6.13 17.41 18.24
N CYS A 321 -6.61 16.35 18.87
CA CYS A 321 -8.02 16.10 19.12
C CYS A 321 -8.35 16.16 20.61
N LYS A 322 -9.62 16.45 20.92
CA LYS A 322 -10.20 16.32 22.26
C LYS A 322 -11.22 15.19 22.24
N LYS A 323 -11.07 14.22 23.14
CA LYS A 323 -12.04 13.14 23.32
C LYS A 323 -13.40 13.70 23.76
N ARG A 324 -14.46 13.31 23.04
CA ARG A 324 -15.87 13.55 23.40
C ARG A 324 -16.43 12.31 24.12
N SER A 325 -17.74 12.20 24.24
CA SER A 325 -18.40 11.01 24.79
C SER A 325 -18.34 9.86 23.80
N GLY A 326 -17.90 8.67 24.24
CA GLY A 326 -17.79 7.48 23.38
C GLY A 326 -16.48 7.42 22.61
N GLU A 327 -16.56 7.09 21.33
CA GLU A 327 -15.40 6.93 20.42
C GLU A 327 -15.13 8.17 19.55
N SER A 328 -15.98 9.19 19.60
CA SER A 328 -15.79 10.38 18.78
C SER A 328 -14.74 11.35 19.35
N LEU A 329 -13.96 11.90 18.44
CA LEU A 329 -12.84 12.79 18.69
C LEU A 329 -13.12 14.10 17.98
N GLU A 330 -12.98 15.23 18.68
CA GLU A 330 -13.17 16.53 18.06
C GLU A 330 -11.80 17.13 17.72
N LEU A 331 -11.57 17.44 16.43
CA LEU A 331 -10.36 18.14 16.00
C LEU A 331 -10.30 19.53 16.65
N LYS A 332 -9.20 19.82 17.34
CA LYS A 332 -8.94 21.14 17.96
C LYS A 332 -7.89 21.94 17.24
N GLU A 333 -6.87 21.27 16.74
CA GLU A 333 -5.72 21.92 16.12
C GLU A 333 -5.10 20.97 15.09
N LEU A 334 -4.69 21.53 13.96
CA LEU A 334 -3.96 20.82 12.90
C LEU A 334 -2.59 21.48 12.79
N ILE A 335 -1.54 20.76 13.15
CA ILE A 335 -0.17 21.27 13.15
C ILE A 335 0.55 20.70 11.93
N GLU A 336 0.78 21.53 10.92
CA GLU A 336 1.52 21.16 9.70
C GLU A 336 3.03 21.12 9.97
N LEU A 337 3.62 19.93 9.90
CA LEU A 337 5.00 19.70 10.34
C LEU A 337 6.05 20.41 9.47
N GLN A 338 5.71 20.80 8.23
CA GLN A 338 6.61 21.55 7.34
C GLN A 338 7.09 22.89 7.92
N HIS A 339 6.36 23.46 8.88
CA HIS A 339 6.69 24.74 9.50
C HIS A 339 7.43 24.58 10.84
N TYR A 340 7.69 23.36 11.30
CA TYR A 340 8.25 23.11 12.62
C TYR A 340 9.54 22.30 12.57
N GLN A 341 10.41 22.55 13.55
CA GLN A 341 11.56 21.71 13.85
C GLN A 341 11.44 21.11 15.25
N LEU A 342 11.94 19.88 15.41
CA LEU A 342 11.98 19.20 16.71
C LEU A 342 13.16 19.70 17.55
N ARG A 343 12.91 19.85 18.85
CA ARG A 343 13.95 20.03 19.85
C ARG A 343 13.67 19.12 21.04
N ASP A 344 14.57 18.17 21.25
CA ASP A 344 14.51 17.32 22.43
C ASP A 344 14.97 18.09 23.68
N GLU A 345 14.22 17.95 24.77
CA GLU A 345 14.62 18.45 26.09
C GLU A 345 14.97 17.27 26.98
N PRO A 346 16.26 17.05 27.30
CA PRO A 346 16.69 15.89 28.07
C PRO A 346 16.06 15.93 29.45
N SER A 347 15.31 14.88 29.79
CA SER A 347 14.79 14.70 31.14
C SER A 347 15.96 14.39 32.08
N GLY A 348 16.07 15.08 33.22
CA GLY A 348 17.08 14.75 34.22
C GLY A 348 16.94 13.30 34.69
N GLU A 349 18.06 12.59 34.88
CA GLU A 349 18.10 11.13 35.15
C GLU A 349 17.26 10.65 36.36
N LYS A 350 16.81 11.57 37.23
CA LYS A 350 16.00 11.28 38.43
C LYS A 350 14.51 11.60 38.30
N ASP A 351 14.05 12.10 37.16
CA ASP A 351 12.67 12.56 37.03
C ASP A 351 11.73 11.43 36.61
N SER A 352 11.29 10.64 37.60
CA SER A 352 10.30 9.55 37.43
C SER A 352 8.84 10.04 37.51
N LYS A 353 8.63 11.35 37.53
CA LYS A 353 7.30 11.95 37.66
C LYS A 353 6.53 11.83 36.35
N LYS A 354 5.28 11.34 36.43
CA LYS A 354 4.39 11.28 35.27
C LYS A 354 4.17 12.68 34.70
N TRP A 355 4.13 12.79 33.37
CA TRP A 355 3.83 14.03 32.64
C TRP A 355 4.90 15.14 32.75
N THR A 356 6.16 14.76 33.01
CA THR A 356 7.31 15.70 32.97
C THR A 356 8.21 15.50 31.76
N HIS A 357 8.15 14.34 31.10
CA HIS A 357 8.93 14.05 29.90
C HIS A 357 8.42 14.84 28.70
N THR A 358 9.27 15.67 28.08
CA THR A 358 8.85 16.61 27.03
C THR A 358 9.86 16.79 25.90
N PHE A 359 9.37 17.18 24.73
CA PHE A 359 10.12 17.77 23.62
C PHE A 359 9.27 18.88 22.98
N LEU A 360 9.91 19.77 22.20
CA LEU A 360 9.28 20.95 21.61
C LEU A 360 9.18 20.84 20.09
N LEU A 361 8.07 21.36 19.56
CA LEU A 361 7.92 21.73 18.15
C LEU A 361 8.11 23.24 18.04
N MET A 362 9.23 23.69 17.48
CA MET A 362 9.53 25.11 17.33
C MET A 362 9.17 25.57 15.92
N ASP A 363 8.31 26.58 15.80
CA ASP A 363 7.98 27.19 14.51
C ASP A 363 9.22 27.83 13.88
N LEU A 364 9.44 27.56 12.59
CA LEU A 364 10.56 28.07 11.81
C LEU A 364 10.46 29.59 11.56
N TYR A 365 9.26 30.16 11.65
CA TYR A 365 9.00 31.58 11.43
C TYR A 365 8.91 32.40 12.73
N GLY A 366 9.15 31.78 13.88
CA GLY A 366 9.19 32.45 15.19
C GLY A 366 7.82 32.80 15.78
N GLN A 367 6.72 32.21 15.31
CA GLN A 367 5.36 32.46 15.79
C GLN A 367 5.05 31.79 17.15
N GLY A 368 6.00 31.03 17.70
CA GLY A 368 5.85 30.26 18.94
C GLY A 368 5.76 28.76 18.67
N GLY A 369 6.05 27.95 19.70
CA GLY A 369 6.12 26.50 19.58
C GLY A 369 5.12 25.77 20.47
N TYR A 370 5.07 24.45 20.29
CA TYR A 370 4.30 23.55 21.15
C TYR A 370 5.23 22.74 22.04
N ASP A 371 4.84 22.60 23.31
CA ASP A 371 5.50 21.68 24.23
C ASP A 371 4.62 20.43 24.35
N LEU A 372 5.15 19.26 24.00
CA LEU A 372 4.46 17.99 24.15
C LEU A 372 4.98 17.28 25.38
N TYR A 373 4.08 16.83 26.25
CA TYR A 373 4.39 16.16 27.51
C TYR A 373 3.80 14.76 27.54
N PHE A 374 4.61 13.80 27.96
CA PHE A 374 4.29 12.38 27.94
C PHE A 374 4.31 11.79 29.34
N LYS A 375 3.47 10.78 29.55
CA LYS A 375 3.29 10.13 30.85
C LYS A 375 4.55 9.40 31.32
N THR A 376 5.33 8.83 30.40
CA THR A 376 6.57 8.10 30.68
C THR A 376 7.68 8.49 29.70
N ARG A 377 8.93 8.18 30.04
CA ARG A 377 10.10 8.46 29.20
C ARG A 377 10.05 7.66 27.90
N GLU A 378 9.51 6.45 27.97
CA GLU A 378 9.39 5.51 26.86
C GLU A 378 8.37 6.03 25.84
N LEU A 379 7.23 6.53 26.30
CA LEU A 379 6.25 7.19 25.42
C LEU A 379 6.84 8.42 24.74
N LYS A 380 7.58 9.26 25.49
CA LYS A 380 8.29 10.39 24.89
C LYS A 380 9.24 9.93 23.78
N LYS A 381 10.06 8.91 24.04
CA LYS A 381 11.02 8.34 23.07
C LYS A 381 10.31 7.84 21.82
N LYS A 382 9.27 7.00 21.98
CA LYS A 382 8.45 6.47 20.87
C LYS A 382 7.88 7.59 20.02
N TRP A 383 7.25 8.58 20.62
CA TRP A 383 6.71 9.73 19.89
C TRP A 383 7.81 10.53 19.18
N LEU A 384 8.92 10.83 19.85
CA LEU A 384 10.03 11.59 19.28
C LEU A 384 10.61 10.91 18.03
N GLU A 385 10.88 9.60 18.09
CA GLU A 385 11.35 8.80 16.95
C GLU A 385 10.37 8.86 15.78
N GLN A 386 9.07 8.77 16.05
CA GLN A 386 8.03 8.85 15.01
C GLN A 386 7.93 10.25 14.37
N PHE A 387 8.15 11.31 15.15
CA PHE A 387 8.27 12.67 14.63
C PHE A 387 9.52 12.84 13.76
N GLU A 388 10.66 12.29 14.17
CA GLU A 388 11.89 12.29 13.38
C GLU A 388 11.71 11.53 12.06
N MET A 389 11.03 10.37 12.09
CA MET A 389 10.68 9.61 10.89
C MET A 389 9.76 10.40 9.95
N ALA A 390 8.74 11.08 10.48
CA ALA A 390 7.82 11.93 9.71
C ALA A 390 8.59 13.07 9.02
N LEU A 391 9.41 13.82 9.76
CA LEU A 391 10.23 14.91 9.22
C LEU A 391 11.26 14.41 8.20
N SER A 392 11.87 13.24 8.44
CA SER A 392 12.78 12.58 7.49
C SER A 392 12.08 12.17 6.20
N ASN A 393 10.78 11.85 6.23
CA ASN A 393 10.01 11.58 5.02
C ASN A 393 9.63 12.87 4.29
N MET A 394 9.33 13.95 5.00
CA MET A 394 9.07 15.24 4.35
C MET A 394 10.31 15.82 3.69
N CYS A 395 11.44 15.75 4.39
CA CYS A 395 12.72 16.33 4.00
C CYS A 395 13.80 15.24 4.04
N PRO A 396 13.78 14.27 3.10
CA PRO A 396 14.77 13.21 3.08
C PRO A 396 16.17 13.74 2.77
N GLU A 397 17.17 12.97 3.18
CA GLU A 397 18.55 13.18 2.73
C GLU A 397 18.59 13.23 1.20
N ASN A 398 19.34 14.18 0.65
CA ASN A 398 19.45 14.40 -0.80
C ASN A 398 18.16 14.87 -1.51
N SER A 399 17.15 15.36 -0.78
CA SER A 399 15.93 15.99 -1.36
C SER A 399 16.23 17.11 -2.37
N THR A 400 17.33 17.84 -2.18
CA THR A 400 17.78 18.93 -3.07
C THR A 400 19.08 18.61 -3.82
N ALA A 401 19.54 17.36 -3.76
CA ALA A 401 20.76 16.94 -4.44
C ALA A 401 20.67 17.16 -5.95
N ASN A 402 21.80 17.42 -6.58
CA ASN A 402 21.93 17.61 -8.02
C ASN A 402 20.96 18.67 -8.61
N GLY A 403 20.54 19.66 -7.81
CA GLY A 403 19.66 20.75 -8.22
C GLY A 403 18.17 20.42 -8.24
N HIS A 404 17.76 19.27 -7.70
CA HIS A 404 16.36 18.87 -7.59
C HIS A 404 15.62 19.58 -6.44
N ASP A 405 14.32 19.34 -6.38
CA ASP A 405 13.44 19.70 -5.26
C ASP A 405 12.41 18.57 -5.13
N PHE A 406 12.84 17.46 -4.52
CA PHE A 406 12.03 16.25 -4.36
C PHE A 406 11.02 16.39 -3.23
N GLN A 407 9.76 16.11 -3.55
CA GLN A 407 8.65 16.16 -2.61
C GLN A 407 7.94 14.81 -2.57
N MET A 408 7.45 14.41 -1.38
CA MET A 408 6.63 13.21 -1.24
C MET A 408 5.44 13.27 -2.21
N HIS A 409 5.24 12.19 -2.97
CA HIS A 409 4.23 12.18 -4.03
C HIS A 409 3.50 10.83 -4.09
N CYS A 410 2.20 10.90 -4.38
CA CYS A 410 1.38 9.74 -4.72
C CYS A 410 1.29 9.66 -6.24
N PHE A 411 1.83 8.59 -6.82
CA PHE A 411 1.79 8.34 -8.26
C PHE A 411 0.51 7.55 -8.59
N GLU A 412 -0.33 8.07 -9.48
CA GLU A 412 -1.55 7.38 -9.92
C GLU A 412 -1.23 6.27 -10.94
N ASP A 413 -0.22 6.50 -11.77
CA ASP A 413 0.25 5.56 -12.78
C ASP A 413 1.48 4.77 -12.29
N THR A 414 1.63 3.55 -12.81
CA THR A 414 2.82 2.73 -12.56
C THR A 414 4.08 3.49 -13.00
N THR A 415 4.95 3.78 -12.03
CA THR A 415 6.11 4.66 -12.22
C THR A 415 7.39 3.97 -11.77
N SER A 416 8.45 4.08 -12.58
CA SER A 416 9.79 3.57 -12.24
C SER A 416 10.71 4.67 -11.70
N CYS A 417 11.58 4.30 -10.77
CA CYS A 417 12.59 5.18 -10.22
C CYS A 417 13.66 5.53 -11.25
N LYS A 418 13.97 6.82 -11.39
CA LYS A 418 14.94 7.29 -12.39
C LYS A 418 16.38 6.87 -12.08
N ALA A 419 16.71 6.52 -10.84
CA ALA A 419 18.05 6.08 -10.45
C ALA A 419 18.26 4.57 -10.62
N CYS A 420 17.37 3.73 -10.07
CA CYS A 420 17.55 2.28 -10.06
C CYS A 420 16.71 1.53 -11.13
N GLN A 421 15.84 2.22 -11.86
CA GLN A 421 14.89 1.66 -12.83
C GLN A 421 13.83 0.69 -12.26
N MET A 422 13.89 0.36 -10.97
CA MET A 422 12.89 -0.44 -10.26
C MET A 422 11.60 0.35 -10.02
N LEU A 423 10.51 -0.35 -9.76
CA LEU A 423 9.20 0.26 -9.54
C LEU A 423 9.14 1.04 -8.23
N LEU A 424 8.41 2.16 -8.26
CA LEU A 424 7.88 2.76 -7.05
C LEU A 424 6.69 1.92 -6.58
N ARG A 425 6.96 1.07 -5.59
CA ARG A 425 6.03 0.04 -5.10
C ARG A 425 4.87 0.67 -4.31
N GLY A 426 3.69 0.06 -4.40
CA GLY A 426 2.50 0.50 -3.69
C GLY A 426 1.60 1.45 -4.49
N ILE A 427 0.56 1.94 -3.82
CA ILE A 427 -0.46 2.86 -4.36
C ILE A 427 -0.56 4.17 -3.57
N PHE A 428 0.19 4.31 -2.47
CA PHE A 428 0.06 5.46 -1.58
C PHE A 428 1.42 5.97 -1.10
N TYR A 429 1.78 7.18 -1.55
CA TYR A 429 3.08 7.83 -1.27
C TYR A 429 4.28 6.92 -1.54
N GLN A 430 4.34 6.36 -2.75
CA GLN A 430 5.34 5.37 -3.15
C GLN A 430 6.78 5.91 -3.19
N GLY A 431 6.94 7.23 -3.25
CA GLY A 431 8.25 7.86 -3.31
C GLY A 431 8.16 9.36 -3.50
N TYR A 432 9.13 9.90 -4.24
CA TYR A 432 9.34 11.33 -4.36
C TYR A 432 9.30 11.76 -5.81
N ARG A 433 8.78 12.97 -6.04
CA ARG A 433 8.76 13.62 -7.34
C ARG A 433 9.41 14.98 -7.25
N CYS A 434 10.34 15.25 -8.17
CA CYS A 434 10.95 16.58 -8.25
C CYS A 434 9.91 17.59 -8.77
N SER A 435 9.70 18.69 -8.04
CA SER A 435 8.79 19.77 -8.42
C SER A 435 9.23 20.46 -9.72
N ARG A 436 10.53 20.43 -10.02
CA ARG A 436 11.17 21.12 -11.16
C ARG A 436 11.15 20.28 -12.44
N CYS A 437 11.74 19.07 -12.40
CA CYS A 437 11.93 18.23 -13.60
C CYS A 437 10.95 17.05 -13.67
N ARG A 438 10.09 16.87 -12.66
CA ARG A 438 9.09 15.78 -12.56
C ARG A 438 9.65 14.36 -12.46
N MET A 439 10.97 14.18 -12.40
CA MET A 439 11.58 12.86 -12.18
C MET A 439 11.12 12.25 -10.87
N ALA A 440 10.95 10.93 -10.89
CA ALA A 440 10.46 10.12 -9.78
C ALA A 440 11.58 9.24 -9.22
N ALA A 441 11.63 9.06 -7.90
CA ALA A 441 12.65 8.22 -7.26
C ALA A 441 12.22 7.71 -5.87
N HIS A 442 12.82 6.59 -5.43
CA HIS A 442 12.73 6.12 -4.05
C HIS A 442 13.49 7.05 -3.09
N LYS A 443 13.21 6.95 -1.78
CA LYS A 443 13.86 7.77 -0.74
C LYS A 443 15.38 7.62 -0.74
N GLU A 444 15.85 6.38 -0.82
CA GLU A 444 17.25 5.96 -0.85
C GLU A 444 17.93 6.18 -2.22
N CYS A 445 17.16 6.60 -3.23
CA CYS A 445 17.64 6.80 -4.59
C CYS A 445 17.93 8.27 -4.94
N LEU A 446 17.49 9.23 -4.11
CA LEU A 446 17.49 10.65 -4.45
C LEU A 446 18.87 11.19 -4.86
N GLY A 447 19.92 10.83 -4.11
CA GLY A 447 21.29 11.26 -4.42
C GLY A 447 21.88 10.69 -5.71
N ARG A 448 21.33 9.56 -6.20
CA ARG A 448 21.76 8.88 -7.44
C ARG A 448 20.99 9.35 -8.68
N VAL A 449 19.98 10.21 -8.53
CA VAL A 449 19.24 10.73 -9.68
C VAL A 449 20.12 11.72 -10.45
N PRO A 450 20.21 11.60 -11.79
CA PRO A 450 20.96 12.54 -12.64
C PRO A 450 20.54 13.99 -12.40
N ALA A 451 21.42 14.95 -12.72
CA ALA A 451 21.19 16.36 -12.42
C ALA A 451 19.85 16.91 -12.96
N CYS A 452 19.26 17.81 -12.18
CA CYS A 452 18.01 18.47 -12.53
C CYS A 452 18.21 19.40 -13.72
N GLY A 453 17.65 19.04 -14.88
CA GLY A 453 17.55 19.94 -16.01
C GLY A 453 16.50 21.03 -15.74
N ARG A 454 16.91 22.29 -15.57
CA ARG A 454 16.00 23.45 -15.72
C ARG A 454 15.66 23.56 -17.21
N ASN A 455 14.38 23.43 -17.58
CA ASN A 455 13.86 23.55 -18.95
C ASN A 455 14.50 22.62 -19.99
N SER A 456 14.13 21.34 -20.00
CA SER A 456 13.90 20.65 -21.25
C SER A 456 12.42 20.85 -21.64
N GLY A 457 12.12 21.99 -22.25
CA GLY A 457 11.11 21.95 -23.31
C GLY A 457 11.60 20.87 -24.28
N GLU A 458 10.73 19.92 -24.60
CA GLU A 458 11.01 18.75 -25.44
C GLU A 458 11.93 19.10 -26.62
N LYS A 459 13.24 18.87 -26.45
CA LYS A 459 14.08 18.44 -27.55
C LYS A 459 14.09 16.94 -27.46
N THR A 460 13.05 16.34 -28.00
CA THR A 460 13.03 14.92 -28.31
C THR A 460 14.09 14.66 -29.38
N ASP A 461 15.32 14.40 -28.94
CA ASP A 461 16.15 13.42 -29.62
C ASP A 461 15.51 12.05 -29.36
N LYS A 462 14.40 11.80 -30.06
CA LYS A 462 13.79 10.48 -30.17
C LYS A 462 14.60 9.74 -31.24
N GLU A 463 15.52 8.89 -30.81
CA GLU A 463 15.57 7.59 -31.47
C GLU A 463 14.19 6.93 -31.28
N PRO A 464 13.51 6.51 -32.36
CA PRO A 464 12.11 6.15 -32.28
C PRO A 464 11.96 4.75 -31.67
N VAL A 465 11.64 4.69 -30.38
CA VAL A 465 10.97 3.54 -29.78
C VAL A 465 9.58 3.45 -30.42
N ARG A 466 9.40 2.45 -31.30
CA ARG A 466 8.14 2.15 -32.00
C ARG A 466 7.08 1.71 -30.99
N MET A 467 6.25 2.64 -30.54
CA MET A 467 5.00 2.35 -29.84
C MET A 467 3.93 2.04 -30.89
N TYR A 468 3.39 0.83 -30.89
CA TYR A 468 2.33 0.40 -31.82
C TYR A 468 1.01 1.11 -31.45
N GLU A 469 0.77 2.32 -31.98
CA GLU A 469 -0.59 2.87 -32.06
C GLU A 469 -1.41 1.97 -33.01
N ARG A 470 -2.61 1.57 -32.57
CA ARG A 470 -3.50 0.64 -33.30
C ARG A 470 -3.75 1.14 -34.73
N TYR A 471 -3.33 0.35 -35.70
CA TYR A 471 -3.59 0.57 -37.13
C TYR A 471 -5.09 0.42 -37.44
N HIS A 472 -5.73 1.49 -37.91
CA HIS A 472 -7.16 1.50 -38.25
C HIS A 472 -7.44 1.28 -39.75
N GLY A 473 -6.40 1.02 -40.56
CA GLY A 473 -6.49 0.85 -42.02
C GLY A 473 -5.83 1.98 -42.82
N THR A 474 -5.91 1.91 -44.15
CA THR A 474 -5.50 2.95 -45.08
C THR A 474 -6.69 3.55 -45.81
N ALA A 475 -6.61 4.83 -46.15
CA ALA A 475 -7.58 5.49 -47.00
C ALA A 475 -6.87 6.24 -48.14
N LYS A 476 -7.55 6.35 -49.27
CA LYS A 476 -7.09 7.09 -50.44
C LYS A 476 -7.63 8.52 -50.40
N VAL A 477 -6.75 9.50 -50.55
CA VAL A 477 -7.12 10.92 -50.58
C VAL A 477 -7.86 11.22 -51.89
N ARG A 478 -9.05 11.81 -51.77
CA ARG A 478 -9.93 12.19 -52.89
C ARG A 478 -9.82 13.66 -53.27
N TYR A 479 -9.39 14.51 -52.34
CA TYR A 479 -9.27 15.94 -52.57
C TYR A 479 -8.05 16.50 -51.86
N ASP A 480 -7.40 17.49 -52.47
CA ASP A 480 -6.32 18.23 -51.84
C ASP A 480 -6.80 18.96 -50.58
N PHE A 481 -6.02 18.88 -49.51
CA PHE A 481 -6.24 19.63 -48.28
C PHE A 481 -4.95 20.31 -47.84
N SER A 482 -5.00 21.62 -47.56
CA SER A 482 -3.84 22.38 -47.09
C SER A 482 -3.98 22.69 -45.60
N ALA A 483 -3.07 22.14 -44.80
CA ALA A 483 -3.01 22.38 -43.36
C ALA A 483 -2.85 23.88 -43.05
N ARG A 484 -3.65 24.39 -42.11
CA ARG A 484 -3.67 25.78 -41.66
C ARG A 484 -2.73 26.02 -40.49
N ASP A 485 -2.43 24.98 -39.71
CA ASP A 485 -1.50 25.02 -38.60
C ASP A 485 -0.71 23.70 -38.45
N ARG A 486 0.11 23.62 -37.40
CA ARG A 486 1.03 22.49 -37.16
C ARG A 486 0.32 21.21 -36.68
N THR A 487 -0.96 21.28 -36.34
CA THR A 487 -1.77 20.15 -35.88
C THR A 487 -2.51 19.46 -37.02
N GLU A 488 -2.68 20.14 -38.15
CA GLU A 488 -3.33 19.64 -39.36
C GLU A 488 -2.34 18.97 -40.33
N LEU A 489 -2.80 17.97 -41.08
CA LEU A 489 -2.03 17.23 -42.08
C LEU A 489 -2.49 17.62 -43.49
N SER A 490 -1.59 18.19 -44.29
CA SER A 490 -1.88 18.43 -45.70
C SER A 490 -2.01 17.11 -46.45
N LEU A 491 -3.05 17.00 -47.28
CA LEU A 491 -3.31 15.85 -48.13
C LEU A 491 -3.21 16.27 -49.60
N ARG A 492 -2.75 15.36 -50.47
CA ARG A 492 -2.83 15.53 -51.92
C ARG A 492 -3.69 14.42 -52.52
N GLU A 493 -4.57 14.78 -53.45
CA GLU A 493 -5.43 13.86 -54.16
C GLU A 493 -4.60 12.74 -54.81
N GLY A 494 -5.00 11.49 -54.55
CA GLY A 494 -4.30 10.29 -55.00
C GLY A 494 -3.34 9.67 -53.98
N ASP A 495 -2.95 10.39 -52.93
CA ASP A 495 -2.09 9.85 -51.87
C ASP A 495 -2.82 8.82 -51.01
N THR A 496 -2.05 7.90 -50.39
CA THR A 496 -2.58 6.96 -49.40
C THR A 496 -2.21 7.44 -48.00
N VAL A 497 -3.23 7.66 -47.16
CA VAL A 497 -3.08 8.02 -45.75
C VAL A 497 -3.27 6.81 -44.85
N LYS A 498 -2.36 6.61 -43.90
CA LYS A 498 -2.55 5.62 -42.82
C LYS A 498 -3.43 6.22 -41.74
N ILE A 499 -4.51 5.56 -41.37
CA ILE A 499 -5.42 6.04 -40.33
C ILE A 499 -4.89 5.59 -38.97
N LEU A 500 -4.57 6.56 -38.11
CA LEU A 500 -4.08 6.34 -36.74
C LEU A 500 -5.20 6.50 -35.70
N SER A 501 -6.22 7.34 -35.97
CA SER A 501 -7.39 7.47 -35.11
C SER A 501 -8.57 8.11 -35.84
N LYS A 502 -9.78 7.54 -35.65
CA LYS A 502 -11.06 8.11 -36.12
C LYS A 502 -11.82 8.87 -35.02
N LYS A 503 -11.24 9.04 -33.83
CA LYS A 503 -11.92 9.60 -32.64
C LYS A 503 -11.76 11.11 -32.46
N ALA A 504 -11.21 11.83 -33.42
CA ALA A 504 -11.08 13.29 -33.31
C ALA A 504 -12.45 13.99 -33.50
N HIS A 505 -12.59 15.18 -32.90
CA HIS A 505 -13.86 15.91 -32.89
C HIS A 505 -14.27 16.41 -34.27
N ASN A 506 -15.58 16.48 -34.51
CA ASN A 506 -16.21 17.17 -35.65
C ASN A 506 -15.83 16.63 -37.05
N GLY A 507 -15.69 15.32 -37.21
CA GLY A 507 -15.44 14.71 -38.53
C GLY A 507 -13.99 14.81 -39.01
N TRP A 508 -13.06 15.07 -38.11
CA TRP A 508 -11.62 15.02 -38.38
C TRP A 508 -11.03 13.69 -37.96
N TRP A 509 -10.10 13.17 -38.75
CA TRP A 509 -9.32 11.97 -38.46
C TRP A 509 -7.85 12.32 -38.28
N LYS A 510 -7.13 11.50 -37.52
CA LYS A 510 -5.69 11.57 -37.38
C LYS A 510 -5.07 10.48 -38.24
N GLY A 511 -4.10 10.85 -39.07
CA GLY A 511 -3.36 9.87 -39.86
C GLY A 511 -1.98 10.36 -40.25
N GLU A 512 -1.33 9.57 -41.09
CA GLU A 512 0.05 9.76 -41.50
C GLU A 512 0.20 9.67 -43.01
N VAL A 513 0.85 10.68 -43.60
CA VAL A 513 1.26 10.72 -45.02
C VAL A 513 2.72 11.17 -45.06
N TYR A 514 3.58 10.43 -45.77
CA TYR A 514 5.03 10.70 -45.89
C TYR A 514 5.75 10.94 -44.55
N GLY A 515 5.38 10.21 -43.49
CA GLY A 515 5.99 10.34 -42.16
C GLY A 515 5.55 11.57 -41.35
N ARG A 516 4.62 12.38 -41.88
CA ARG A 516 3.98 13.48 -41.14
C ARG A 516 2.63 13.04 -40.60
N VAL A 517 2.43 13.27 -39.31
CA VAL A 517 1.19 12.96 -38.59
C VAL A 517 0.43 14.25 -38.29
N GLY A 518 -0.87 14.24 -38.56
CA GLY A 518 -1.74 15.37 -38.22
C GLY A 518 -3.21 15.06 -38.47
N LEU A 519 -4.05 16.06 -38.20
CA LEU A 519 -5.49 15.99 -38.38
C LEU A 519 -5.88 16.35 -39.80
N PHE A 520 -6.79 15.61 -40.41
CA PHE A 520 -7.39 15.94 -41.70
C PHE A 520 -8.90 15.66 -41.70
N PRO A 521 -9.69 16.28 -42.59
CA PRO A 521 -11.13 16.04 -42.65
C PRO A 521 -11.44 14.65 -43.21
N ALA A 522 -12.26 13.86 -42.51
CA ALA A 522 -12.61 12.49 -42.90
C ALA A 522 -13.26 12.41 -44.29
N ASN A 523 -14.00 13.44 -44.70
CA ASN A 523 -14.68 13.51 -45.99
C ASN A 523 -13.73 13.78 -47.18
N TYR A 524 -12.43 13.95 -46.95
CA TYR A 524 -11.42 14.14 -48.00
C TYR A 524 -10.74 12.83 -48.40
N VAL A 525 -11.11 11.72 -47.76
CA VAL A 525 -10.50 10.41 -47.99
C VAL A 525 -11.57 9.34 -48.12
N GLU A 526 -11.25 8.25 -48.82
CA GLU A 526 -12.10 7.06 -48.95
C GLU A 526 -11.34 5.84 -48.46
N GLU A 527 -11.93 5.08 -47.54
CA GLU A 527 -11.29 3.91 -46.93
C GLU A 527 -11.11 2.79 -47.97
N GLU A 528 -9.92 2.20 -48.00
CA GLU A 528 -9.68 0.99 -48.78
C GLU A 528 -10.02 -0.22 -47.91
N HIS A 529 -11.19 -0.83 -48.13
CA HIS A 529 -11.56 -2.08 -47.46
C HIS A 529 -10.76 -3.25 -48.05
N SER A 530 -9.89 -3.85 -47.23
CA SER A 530 -9.22 -5.11 -47.54
C SER A 530 -10.03 -6.27 -46.94
N ASP A 531 -10.71 -7.03 -47.78
CA ASP A 531 -11.46 -8.25 -47.43
C ASP A 531 -10.52 -9.42 -47.07
N TYR A 532 -9.72 -9.30 -46.01
CA TYR A 532 -9.00 -10.44 -45.43
C TYR A 532 -8.80 -10.22 -43.92
N CYS A 533 -9.63 -10.89 -43.11
CA CYS A 533 -9.39 -11.19 -41.70
C CYS A 533 -8.94 -12.64 -41.57
#